data_AF-A0A530YWK0-F1
#
_entry.id   AF-A0A530YWK0-F1
#
_cell.length_a   1.000
_cell.length_b   1.000
_cell.length_c   1.000
_cell.angle_alpha   90.00
_cell.angle_beta   90.00
_cell.angle_gamma   90.00
#
_symmetry.space_group_name_H-M   'P 1'
#
loop_
_entity.id
_entity.type
_entity.pdbx_description
1 polymer ?
#
loop_
_entity_poly.entity_id
_entity_poly.type
_entity_poly.pdbx_seq_one_letter_code
_entity_poly.pdbx_strand_id
1 'polypeptide(L)'
;TQMVRWGQVKYSAAHMALARDTYRPDLYRAALKPLGVALPGANSKVEGALASATPVGSAGASLVLGPDGFFDGQIFDPDEVDAYIAGQKLARAEA
;
A
#
# COMPACT_ATOMS: atom_id res chain seq x y z
N THR A 1 2.01 2.75 8.88
CA THR A 1 2.71 1.68 9.62
C THR A 1 4.18 2.00 9.89
N GLN A 2 5.00 2.36 8.90
CA GLN A 2 6.44 2.61 9.13
C GLN A 2 6.75 3.81 10.06
N MET A 3 5.99 4.91 9.97
CA MET A 3 6.14 6.02 10.92
C MET A 3 5.79 5.63 12.37
N VAL A 4 4.89 4.66 12.54
CA VAL A 4 4.60 4.05 13.86
C VAL A 4 5.78 3.21 14.33
N ARG A 5 6.32 2.36 13.44
CA ARG A 5 7.50 1.51 13.72
C ARG A 5 8.67 2.32 14.27
N TRP A 6 8.91 3.48 13.69
CA TRP A 6 10.00 4.40 14.06
C TRP A 6 9.62 5.45 15.11
N GLY A 7 8.43 5.37 15.71
CA GLY A 7 8.02 6.22 16.83
C GLY A 7 7.70 7.68 16.47
N GLN A 8 7.57 8.02 15.18
CA GLN A 8 7.26 9.37 14.71
C GLN A 8 5.79 9.73 14.95
N VAL A 9 4.90 8.74 14.91
CA VAL A 9 3.47 8.91 15.19
C VAL A 9 2.96 7.75 16.03
N LYS A 10 1.99 8.02 16.91
CA LYS A 10 1.32 6.95 17.65
C LYS A 10 0.39 6.17 16.71
N TYR A 11 0.29 4.86 16.93
CA TYR A 11 -0.75 4.07 16.29
C TYR A 11 -2.13 4.42 16.87
N SER A 12 -3.11 4.69 16.01
CA SER A 12 -4.51 4.87 16.39
C SER A 12 -5.43 4.67 15.19
N ALA A 13 -6.68 4.26 15.44
CA ALA A 13 -7.71 4.17 14.41
C ALA A 13 -7.97 5.54 13.74
N ALA A 14 -7.87 6.64 14.50
CA ALA A 14 -8.04 8.00 13.99
C ALA A 14 -6.95 8.37 12.96
N HIS A 15 -5.67 8.03 13.23
CA HIS A 15 -4.59 8.26 12.27
C HIS A 15 -4.73 7.39 11.02
N MET A 16 -5.25 6.16 11.17
CA MET A 16 -5.55 5.28 10.03
C MET A 16 -6.65 5.88 9.13
N ALA A 17 -7.73 6.40 9.73
CA ALA A 17 -8.78 7.10 8.98
C ALA A 17 -8.21 8.34 8.27
N LEU A 18 -7.45 9.17 8.99
CA LEU A 18 -6.82 10.37 8.42
C LEU A 18 -5.95 10.05 7.20
N ALA A 19 -5.14 8.99 7.28
CA ALA A 19 -4.30 8.57 6.16
C ALA A 19 -5.13 8.16 4.92
N ARG A 20 -6.22 7.40 5.13
CA ARG A 20 -7.14 7.01 4.05
C ARG A 20 -7.85 8.22 3.43
N ASP A 21 -8.33 9.13 4.26
CA ASP A 21 -9.11 10.30 3.81
C ASP A 21 -8.24 11.35 3.09
N THR A 22 -6.94 11.39 3.41
CA THR A 22 -5.97 12.27 2.74
C THR A 22 -5.58 11.74 1.34
N TYR A 23 -5.66 10.43 1.12
CA TYR A 23 -5.34 9.84 -0.17
C TYR A 23 -6.50 10.03 -1.16
N ARG A 24 -6.28 10.86 -2.18
CA ARG A 24 -7.30 11.27 -3.18
C ARG A 24 -6.99 10.79 -4.61
N PRO A 25 -6.97 9.46 -4.86
CA PRO A 25 -6.69 8.90 -6.19
C PRO A 25 -7.78 9.24 -7.21
N ASP A 26 -8.98 9.61 -6.76
CA ASP A 26 -10.04 10.12 -7.60
C ASP A 26 -9.64 11.41 -8.33
N LEU A 27 -8.96 12.35 -7.65
CA LEU A 27 -8.47 13.58 -8.26
C LEU A 27 -7.39 13.28 -9.31
N TYR A 28 -6.47 12.36 -8.98
CA TYR A 28 -5.42 11.91 -9.90
C TYR A 28 -6.02 11.28 -11.16
N ARG A 29 -7.00 10.38 -11.01
CA ARG A 29 -7.71 9.77 -12.14
C ARG A 29 -8.49 10.79 -12.95
N ALA A 30 -9.18 11.73 -12.31
CA ALA A 30 -9.94 12.76 -13.00
C ALA A 30 -9.04 13.62 -13.91
N ALA A 31 -7.86 14.01 -13.42
CA ALA A 31 -6.90 14.80 -14.18
C ALA A 31 -6.30 14.05 -15.37
N LEU A 32 -6.00 12.76 -15.21
CA LEU A 32 -5.30 11.97 -16.23
C LEU A 32 -6.22 11.22 -17.20
N LYS A 33 -7.51 11.08 -16.88
CA LYS A 33 -8.49 10.40 -17.74
C LYS A 33 -8.45 10.87 -19.20
N PRO A 34 -8.37 12.18 -19.52
CA PRO A 34 -8.32 12.62 -20.92
C PRO A 34 -7.08 12.16 -21.69
N LEU A 35 -6.00 11.79 -21.01
CA LEU A 35 -4.75 11.36 -21.64
C LEU A 35 -4.78 9.91 -22.13
N GLY A 36 -5.83 9.14 -21.77
CA GLY A 36 -5.97 7.73 -22.18
C GLY A 36 -4.91 6.79 -21.59
N VAL A 37 -4.15 7.24 -20.58
CA VAL A 37 -3.12 6.44 -19.91
C VAL A 37 -3.72 5.36 -19.01
N ALA A 38 -2.93 4.37 -18.64
CA ALA A 38 -3.33 3.35 -17.69
C ALA A 38 -3.60 3.98 -16.31
N LEU A 39 -4.81 3.78 -15.78
CA LEU A 39 -5.22 4.26 -14.47
C LEU A 39 -5.63 3.08 -13.57
N PRO A 40 -4.93 2.82 -12.45
CA PRO A 40 -5.29 1.72 -11.55
C PRO A 40 -6.73 1.81 -11.06
N GLY A 41 -7.44 0.67 -11.13
CA GLY A 41 -8.83 0.56 -10.65
C GLY A 41 -8.93 0.43 -9.13
N ALA A 42 -7.97 -0.24 -8.50
CA ALA A 42 -7.90 -0.37 -7.05
C ALA A 42 -7.22 0.85 -6.39
N ASN A 43 -7.61 1.16 -5.15
CA ASN A 43 -7.01 2.23 -4.35
C ASN A 43 -5.97 1.71 -3.35
N SER A 44 -5.85 0.40 -3.24
CA SER A 44 -4.92 -0.30 -2.35
C SER A 44 -4.46 -1.58 -3.05
N LYS A 45 -3.32 -2.08 -2.61
CA LYS A 45 -2.84 -3.42 -2.95
C LYS A 45 -2.09 -4.01 -1.75
N VAL A 46 -1.97 -5.33 -1.74
CA VAL A 46 -1.07 -6.05 -0.83
C VAL A 46 0.36 -5.89 -1.36
N GLU A 47 1.27 -5.42 -0.52
CA GLU A 47 2.69 -5.23 -0.88
C GLU A 47 3.50 -6.44 -0.43
N GLY A 48 4.47 -6.86 -1.25
CA GLY A 48 5.36 -7.99 -0.96
C GLY A 48 4.83 -9.34 -1.44
N ALA A 49 3.64 -9.38 -2.04
CA ALA A 49 2.97 -10.61 -2.47
C ALA A 49 3.24 -10.98 -3.94
N LEU A 50 3.75 -10.05 -4.77
CA LEU A 50 3.99 -10.29 -6.18
C LEU A 50 5.38 -10.89 -6.39
N ALA A 51 5.42 -12.15 -6.84
CA ALA A 51 6.67 -12.83 -7.19
C ALA A 51 7.08 -12.66 -8.66
N SER A 52 6.14 -12.24 -9.52
CA SER A 52 6.34 -12.09 -10.97
C SER A 52 5.49 -10.94 -11.52
N ALA A 53 5.77 -10.56 -12.77
CA ALA A 53 5.00 -9.54 -13.47
C ALA A 53 3.51 -9.94 -13.54
N THR A 54 2.65 -9.11 -12.96
CA THR A 54 1.24 -9.41 -12.74
C THR A 54 0.36 -8.34 -13.38
N PRO A 55 -0.49 -8.69 -14.37
CA PRO A 55 -1.48 -7.79 -14.92
C PRO A 55 -2.49 -7.38 -13.84
N VAL A 56 -2.84 -6.10 -13.78
CA VAL A 56 -3.84 -5.58 -12.85
C VAL A 56 -4.91 -4.78 -13.57
N GLY A 57 -6.08 -4.66 -12.93
CA GLY A 57 -7.18 -3.88 -13.48
C GLY A 57 -6.84 -2.40 -13.60
N SER A 58 -6.96 -1.86 -14.81
CA SER A 58 -6.80 -0.44 -15.11
C SER A 58 -7.89 0.06 -16.06
N ALA A 59 -8.23 1.34 -15.95
CA ALA A 59 -8.97 2.06 -16.97
C ALA A 59 -7.99 2.63 -18.02
N GLY A 60 -8.40 2.68 -19.29
CA GLY A 60 -7.56 3.15 -20.38
C GLY A 60 -6.62 2.06 -20.92
N ALA A 61 -5.32 2.26 -20.79
CA ALA A 61 -4.31 1.28 -21.20
C ALA A 61 -4.08 0.17 -20.16
N SER A 62 -3.47 -0.95 -20.57
CA SER A 62 -3.11 -2.07 -19.69
C SER A 62 -2.02 -1.68 -18.68
N LEU A 63 -2.15 -2.18 -17.44
CA LEU A 63 -1.15 -2.01 -16.39
C LEU A 63 -0.63 -3.38 -15.93
N VAL A 64 0.69 -3.49 -15.81
CA VAL A 64 1.38 -4.66 -15.24
C VAL A 64 2.25 -4.18 -14.09
N LEU A 65 2.11 -4.80 -12.93
CA LEU A 65 2.97 -4.57 -11.78
C LEU A 65 4.12 -5.57 -11.79
N GLY A 66 5.33 -5.13 -11.45
CA GLY A 66 6.47 -6.03 -11.26
C GLY A 66 6.44 -6.72 -9.89
N PRO A 67 7.41 -7.62 -9.63
CA PRO A 67 7.63 -8.17 -8.29
C PRO A 67 7.87 -7.07 -7.26
N ASP A 68 7.33 -7.22 -6.06
CA ASP A 68 7.33 -6.19 -5.02
C ASP A 68 7.75 -6.68 -3.62
N GLY A 69 8.40 -7.85 -3.56
CA GLY A 69 8.89 -8.47 -2.33
C GLY A 69 9.79 -7.56 -1.48
N PHE A 70 9.53 -7.51 -0.17
CA PHE A 70 10.49 -7.00 0.81
C PHE A 70 11.63 -8.01 1.00
N PHE A 71 12.83 -7.54 1.40
CA PHE A 71 14.03 -8.39 1.53
C PHE A 71 13.91 -9.48 2.61
N ASP A 72 13.04 -9.26 3.60
CA ASP A 72 12.75 -10.17 4.70
C ASP A 72 11.55 -11.08 4.41
N GLY A 73 10.97 -11.00 3.21
CA GLY A 73 9.82 -11.78 2.80
C GLY A 73 8.52 -11.41 3.52
N GLN A 74 8.48 -10.34 4.32
CA GLN A 74 7.25 -9.90 4.95
C GLN A 74 6.25 -9.39 3.90
N ILE A 75 4.96 -9.49 4.24
CA ILE A 75 3.86 -8.96 3.44
C ILE A 75 3.20 -7.84 4.22
N PHE A 76 2.83 -6.76 3.53
CA PHE A 76 1.97 -5.72 4.08
C PHE A 76 0.60 -5.79 3.40
N ASP A 77 -0.41 -6.19 4.18
CA ASP A 77 -1.81 -6.13 3.77
C ASP A 77 -2.48 -4.90 4.42
N PRO A 78 -3.00 -3.95 3.63
CA PRO A 78 -3.73 -2.78 4.13
C PRO A 78 -4.96 -3.10 4.99
N ASP A 79 -5.52 -4.32 4.89
CA ASP A 79 -6.65 -4.76 5.70
C ASP A 79 -6.20 -5.39 7.04
N GLU A 80 -4.92 -5.75 7.16
CA GLU A 80 -4.32 -6.39 8.35
C GLU A 80 -3.24 -5.52 9.03
N VAL A 81 -3.47 -4.21 9.09
CA VAL A 81 -2.48 -3.25 9.63
C VAL A 81 -2.11 -3.49 11.10
N ASP A 82 -3.07 -3.90 11.93
CA ASP A 82 -2.83 -4.22 13.34
C ASP A 82 -1.80 -5.35 13.48
N ALA A 83 -2.03 -6.46 12.77
CA ALA A 83 -1.16 -7.62 12.76
C ALA A 83 0.24 -7.26 12.24
N TYR A 84 0.31 -6.48 11.16
CA TYR A 84 1.57 -6.02 10.59
C TYR A 84 2.40 -5.19 11.59
N ILE A 85 1.77 -4.23 12.29
CA ILE A 85 2.46 -3.42 13.32
C ILE A 85 2.90 -4.28 14.50
N ALA A 86 2.09 -5.25 14.92
CA ALA A 86 2.46 -6.17 16.01
C ALA A 86 3.70 -7.01 15.65
N GLY A 87 3.74 -7.56 14.43
CA GLY A 87 4.91 -8.32 13.93
C GLY A 87 6.20 -7.50 13.89
N GLN A 88 6.11 -6.21 13.56
CA GLN A 88 7.27 -5.30 13.55
C GLN A 88 7.85 -5.01 14.94
N LYS A 89 7.02 -5.06 16.00
CA LYS A 89 7.50 -4.87 17.37
C LYS A 89 8.30 -6.07 17.86
N LEU A 90 7.89 -7.28 17.48
CA LEU A 90 8.59 -8.53 17.80
C LEU A 90 9.99 -8.52 17.19
N ALA A 91 10.10 -8.19 15.90
CA ALA A 91 11.39 -8.10 15.20
C ALA A 91 12.34 -7.03 15.79
N ARG A 92 11.83 -6.00 16.48
CA ARG A 92 12.66 -4.99 17.17
C ARG A 92 13.12 -5.43 18.56
N ALA A 93 12.42 -6.36 19.21
CA ALA A 93 12.83 -6.89 20.51
C ALA A 93 13.97 -7.92 20.36
N GLU A 94 14.07 -8.53 19.18
CA GLU A 94 15.08 -9.53 18.82
C GLU A 94 16.37 -8.93 18.23
N ALA A 95 16.41 -7.61 17.99
CA ALA A 95 17.53 -6.88 17.40
C ALA A 95 18.21 -5.96 18.41
#